data_AF-A0A3D5RIW9-F1
#
_entry.id   AF-A0A3D5RIW9-F1
#
_cell.length_a   1.000
_cell.length_b   1.000
_cell.length_c   1.000
_cell.angle_alpha   90.00
_cell.angle_beta   90.00
_cell.angle_gamma   90.00
#
_symmetry.space_group_name_H-M   'P 1'
#
loop_
_entity.id
_entity.type
_entity.pdbx_description
1 polymer ?
#
loop_
_entity_poly.entity_id
_entity_poly.type
_entity_poly.pdbx_seq_one_letter_code
_entity_poly.pdbx_strand_id
1 'polypeptide(L)' 'MKFLKFIKWMLKSFIIGCATLFLFNILGAFINLNIPVNIYTLSIIGTLRLPGLVMILIYLLLIK' A
#
# COMPACT_ATOMS: atom_id res chain seq x y z
N MET A 1 5.65 26.76 -7.96
CA MET A 1 5.39 26.37 -6.55
C MET A 1 4.39 25.22 -6.35
N LYS A 2 3.36 25.02 -7.20
CA LYS A 2 2.38 23.91 -7.04
C LYS A 2 2.93 22.53 -7.43
N PHE A 3 3.71 22.44 -8.51
CA PHE A 3 4.26 21.16 -9.00
C PHE A 3 5.26 20.51 -8.03
N LEU A 4 6.15 21.30 -7.42
CA LEU A 4 7.10 20.79 -6.42
C LEU A 4 6.39 20.22 -5.18
N LYS A 5 5.29 20.84 -4.75
CA LYS A 5 4.43 20.33 -3.67
C LYS A 5 3.77 19.00 -4.05
N PHE A 6 3.34 18.86 -5.30
CA PHE A 6 2.78 17.62 -5.82
C PHE A 6 3.82 16.48 -5.82
N ILE A 7 5.02 16.72 -6.35
CA ILE A 7 6.10 15.72 -6.33
C ILE A 7 6.44 15.32 -4.89
N LYS A 8 6.59 16.28 -3.98
CA LYS A 8 6.89 15.99 -2.57
C LYS A 8 5.80 15.15 -1.92
N TRP A 9 4.52 15.43 -2.22
CA TRP A 9 3.40 14.64 -1.74
C TRP A 9 3.40 13.22 -2.33
N MET A 10 3.71 13.08 -3.62
CA MET A 10 3.78 11.78 -4.30
C MET A 10 4.89 10.90 -3.72
N LEU A 11 6.08 11.47 -3.51
CA LEU A 11 7.22 10.77 -2.92
C LEU A 11 6.92 10.32 -1.48
N LYS A 12 6.31 11.20 -0.68
CA LYS A 12 5.90 10.86 0.69
C LYS A 12 4.88 9.73 0.70
N SER A 13 3.91 9.78 -0.21
CA SER A 13 2.87 8.77 -0.34
C SER A 13 3.44 7.42 -0.79
N PHE A 14 4.41 7.42 -1.70
CA PHE A 14 5.11 6.22 -2.14
C PHE A 14 5.90 5.57 -1.00
N ILE A 15 6.68 6.35 -0.24
CA ILE A 15 7.43 5.85 0.92
C ILE A 15 6.50 5.27 1.98
N ILE A 16 5.38 5.94 2.27
CA ILE A 16 4.36 5.45 3.20
C ILE A 16 3.75 4.15 2.66
N GLY A 17 3.44 4.09 1.36
CA GLY A 17 2.92 2.90 0.70
C GLY A 17 3.86 1.71 0.86
N CYS A 18 5.14 1.88 0.51
CA CYS A 18 6.19 0.87 0.71
C CYS A 18 6.26 0.41 2.16
N ALA A 19 6.41 1.35 3.10
CA ALA A 19 6.59 1.02 4.51
C ALA A 19 5.38 0.26 5.07
N THR A 20 4.17 0.70 4.74
CA THR A 20 2.94 0.06 5.23
C THR A 20 2.79 -1.32 4.63
N LEU A 21 2.99 -1.48 3.32
CA LEU A 21 2.87 -2.77 2.64
C LEU A 21 3.92 -3.76 3.17
N PHE A 22 5.16 -3.31 3.42
CA PHE A 22 6.23 -4.16 3.97
C PHE A 22 5.92 -4.61 5.41
N LEU A 23 5.49 -3.69 6.28
CA LEU A 23 5.09 -4.03 7.65
C LEU A 23 3.94 -5.02 7.67
N PHE A 24 2.92 -4.81 6.83
CA PHE A 24 1.78 -5.72 6.74
C PHE A 24 2.13 -7.05 6.11
N ASN A 25 3.12 -7.12 5.21
CA ASN A 25 3.57 -8.39 4.65
C ASN A 25 4.32 -9.22 5.70
N ILE A 26 5.14 -8.58 6.55
CA ILE A 26 5.78 -9.22 7.71
C ILE A 26 4.72 -9.74 8.70
N LEU A 27 3.74 -8.92 9.07
CA LEU A 27 2.65 -9.32 9.96
C LEU A 27 1.75 -10.40 9.33
N GLY A 28 1.48 -10.27 8.03
CA GLY A 28 0.68 -11.19 7.24
C GLY A 28 1.32 -12.56 7.07
N ALA A 29 2.66 -12.64 7.05
CA ALA A 29 3.39 -13.90 6.99
C ALA A 29 3.04 -14.85 8.15
N PHE A 30 2.76 -14.31 9.35
CA PHE A 30 2.33 -15.11 10.51
C PHE A 30 0.95 -15.78 10.33
N ILE A 31 0.13 -15.24 9.43
CA ILE A 31 -1.24 -15.72 9.14
C ILE A 31 -1.39 -16.23 7.70
N ASN A 32 -0.28 -16.52 7.00
CA ASN A 32 -0.27 -16.93 5.59
C ASN A 32 -0.98 -15.95 4.62
N LEU A 33 -1.03 -14.66 4.97
CA LEU A 33 -1.48 -13.58 4.10
C LEU A 33 -0.27 -12.86 3.52
N ASN A 34 -0.07 -13.00 2.21
CA ASN A 34 1.01 -12.33 1.50
C ASN A 34 0.39 -11.37 0.48
N ILE A 35 0.61 -10.06 0.67
CA ILE A 35 0.10 -9.03 -0.25
C ILE A 35 1.13 -8.85 -1.37
N PRO A 36 0.78 -9.09 -2.64
CA PRO A 36 1.71 -8.94 -3.74
C PRO A 36 2.21 -7.49 -3.84
N VAL A 37 3.53 -7.33 -3.90
CA VAL A 37 4.19 -6.02 -3.98
C VAL A 37 4.34 -5.61 -5.44
N ASN A 38 3.28 -5.03 -6.01
CA ASN A 38 3.23 -4.56 -7.40
C ASN A 38 2.96 -3.06 -7.45
N ILE A 39 3.24 -2.43 -8.60
CA ILE A 39 3.02 -0.98 -8.79
C ILE A 39 1.57 -0.57 -8.51
N TYR A 40 0.60 -1.44 -8.79
CA TYR A 40 -0.82 -1.22 -8.51
C TYR A 40 -1.14 -1.21 -7.02
N THR A 41 -0.67 -2.22 -6.26
CA THR A 41 -0.92 -2.31 -4.82
C THR A 41 -0.21 -1.19 -4.07
N LEU A 42 1.00 -0.83 -4.51
CA LEU A 42 1.76 0.32 -4.02
C LEU A 42 1.07 1.65 -4.29
N SER A 43 0.47 1.83 -5.47
CA SER A 43 -0.24 3.07 -5.81
C SER A 43 -1.50 3.23 -4.96
N ILE A 44 -2.27 2.15 -4.78
CA ILE A 44 -3.49 2.14 -3.97
C ILE A 44 -3.16 2.36 -2.49
N ILE A 45 -2.20 1.63 -1.92
CA ILE A 45 -1.81 1.77 -0.52
C ILE A 45 -1.07 3.09 -0.28
N GLY A 46 -0.25 3.55 -1.23
CA GLY A 46 0.45 4.83 -1.09
C GLY A 46 -0.52 6.02 -1.08
N THR A 47 -1.54 6.00 -1.94
CA THR A 47 -2.51 7.11 -2.04
C THR A 47 -3.57 7.05 -0.94
N LEU A 48 -4.18 5.89 -0.71
CA LEU A 48 -5.24 5.73 0.28
C LEU A 48 -4.72 5.40 1.68
N ARG A 49 -3.48 4.93 1.85
CA ARG A 49 -2.90 4.48 3.14
C ARG A 49 -3.67 3.29 3.71
N LEU A 50 -4.14 3.40 4.96
CA LEU A 50 -4.91 2.40 5.69
C LEU A 50 -6.15 1.90 4.92
N PRO A 51 -7.07 2.76 4.42
CA PRO A 51 -8.22 2.27 3.66
C PRO A 51 -7.85 1.54 2.37
N GLY A 52 -6.76 1.93 1.69
CA GLY A 52 -6.25 1.20 0.51
C GLY A 52 -5.77 -0.21 0.84
N LEU A 53 -5.17 -0.37 2.02
CA LEU A 53 -4.72 -1.65 2.53
C LEU A 53 -5.89 -2.58 2.89
N VAL A 54 -6.91 -2.05 3.56
CA VAL A 54 -8.16 -2.77 3.87
C VAL A 54 -8.86 -3.22 2.58
N MET A 55 -8.95 -2.34 1.57
CA MET A 55 -9.51 -2.70 0.27
C MET A 55 -8.78 -3.88 -0.38
N ILE A 56 -7.45 -3.85 -0.42
CA ILE A 56 -6.65 -4.93 -1.02
C ILE A 56 -6.79 -6.23 -0.23
N LEU A 57 -6.84 -6.16 1.10
CA LEU A 57 -7.06 -7.33 1.95
C LEU A 57 -8.44 -7.95 1.70
N ILE A 58 -9.49 -7.14 1.64
CA ILE A 58 -10.85 -7.61 1.31
C ILE A 58 -10.87 -8.21 -0.09
N TYR A 59 -10.26 -7.55 -1.07
CA TYR A 59 -10.15 -8.07 -2.43
C TYR A 59 -9.42 -9.42 -2.47
N LEU A 60 -8.30 -9.55 -1.75
CA LEU A 60 -7.56 -10.81 -1.65
C LEU A 60 -8.38 -11.92 -0.97
N LEU A 61 -9.16 -11.57 0.05
CA LEU A 61 -10.05 -12.50 0.76
C LEU A 61 -11.24 -12.96 -0.07
N LEU A 62 -11.77 -12.10 -0.96
CA LEU A 62 -12.92 -12.41 -1.81
C LEU A 62 -12.54 -13.23 -3.05
N ILE A 63 -11.32 -13.07 -3.55
CA ILE A 63 -10.86 -13.70 -4.79
C ILE A 63 -10.11 -15.02 -4.56
N LYS A 64 -9.69 -15.26 -3.31
CA LYS A 64 -9.08 -16.50 -2.85
C LYS A 64 -10.15 -17.48 -2.37
#